data_AF-A0A6J7LB43-F1
#
_entry.id   AF-A0A6J7LB43-F1
#
_cell.length_a   1.000
_cell.length_b   1.000
_cell.length_c   1.000
_cell.angle_alpha   90.00
_cell.angle_beta   90.00
_cell.angle_gamma   90.00
#
_symmetry.space_group_name_H-M   'P 1'
#
loop_
_entity.id
_entity.type
_entity.pdbx_description
1 polymer ?
#
loop_
_entity_poly.entity_id
_entity_poly.type
_entity_poly.pdbx_seq_one_letter_code
_entity_poly.pdbx_strand_id
1 'polypeptide(L)'
;MSSELLRLREVMDKLRSPGGCPWDAEQDHESLLKYLLEESYEFIEAVENKDRTSMQEELGDLLLQVYFHSRMAEEDADNPFNVEDVAKTVTDKLIRRHPHVFGGTKVESSSEVLENWEAQKAVEKGRSSIIDGVPLAQPALPLAAKVLYRMNKLNFELEVDKPTKISEQLNQDQFGDLLLGLIAQAVDLGIDPEAALRTATKSLISKIQEHEAR
;
A
#
# COMPACT_ATOMS: atom_id res chain seq x y z
N MET A 1 -4.69 32.11 12.73
CA MET A 1 -3.65 31.07 12.89
C MET A 1 -3.24 30.65 11.49
N SER A 2 -1.94 30.68 11.18
CA SER A 2 -1.40 30.19 9.91
C SER A 2 -1.56 28.66 9.84
N SER A 3 -1.76 28.13 8.64
CA SER A 3 -1.83 26.67 8.43
C SER A 3 -0.42 26.09 8.46
N GLU A 4 -0.16 25.11 9.33
CA GLU A 4 1.14 24.41 9.38
C GLU A 4 1.40 23.60 8.10
N LEU A 5 0.34 23.17 7.41
CA LEU A 5 0.46 22.51 6.11
C LEU A 5 0.99 23.47 5.03
N LEU A 6 0.50 24.71 5.02
CA LEU A 6 1.04 25.73 4.11
C LEU A 6 2.48 26.09 4.47
N ARG A 7 2.80 26.19 5.76
CA ARG A 7 4.17 26.40 6.22
C ARG A 7 5.11 25.27 5.77
N LEU A 8 4.67 24.01 5.83
CA LEU A 8 5.44 22.87 5.34
C LEU A 8 5.68 22.97 3.82
N ARG A 9 4.67 23.38 3.06
CA ARG A 9 4.81 23.64 1.62
C ARG A 9 5.91 24.68 1.33
N GLU A 10 5.87 25.80 2.05
CA GLU A 10 6.84 26.90 1.90
C GLU A 10 8.26 26.46 2.28
N VAL A 11 8.40 25.65 3.33
CA VAL A 11 9.69 25.08 3.74
C VAL A 11 10.23 24.15 2.66
N MET A 12 9.42 23.22 2.15
CA MET A 12 9.84 22.28 1.10
C MET A 12 10.23 23.01 -0.19
N ASP A 13 9.45 24.01 -0.61
CA ASP A 13 9.77 24.82 -1.78
C ASP A 13 11.13 25.53 -1.63
N LYS A 14 11.39 26.10 -0.45
CA LYS A 14 12.67 26.75 -0.15
C LYS A 14 13.84 25.76 -0.10
N LEU A 15 13.63 24.57 0.45
CA LEU A 15 14.66 23.54 0.55
C LEU A 15 15.11 23.07 -0.84
N ARG A 16 14.17 22.84 -1.76
CA ARG A 16 14.48 22.31 -3.10
C ARG A 16 14.88 23.38 -4.12
N SER A 17 14.39 24.61 -3.99
CA SER A 17 14.66 25.70 -4.94
C SER A 17 16.14 26.13 -4.97
N PRO A 18 16.61 26.77 -6.05
CA PRO A 18 17.98 27.31 -6.13
C PRO A 18 18.35 28.18 -4.93
N GLY A 19 19.50 27.90 -4.30
CA GLY A 19 19.93 28.55 -3.06
C GLY A 19 19.42 27.86 -1.78
N GLY A 20 18.65 26.77 -1.93
CA GLY A 20 18.24 25.86 -0.87
C GLY A 20 19.30 24.80 -0.53
N CYS A 21 18.84 23.64 -0.09
CA CYS A 21 19.67 22.51 0.32
C CYS A 21 20.14 21.70 -0.91
N PRO A 22 21.45 21.51 -1.12
CA PRO A 22 21.95 20.72 -2.25
C PRO A 22 21.46 19.28 -2.25
N TRP A 23 21.32 18.67 -1.07
CA TRP A 23 20.82 17.30 -0.95
C TRP A 23 19.35 17.21 -1.36
N ASP A 24 18.52 18.19 -1.01
CA ASP A 24 17.10 18.15 -1.39
C ASP A 24 16.90 18.39 -2.89
N ALA A 25 17.77 19.22 -3.49
CA ALA A 25 17.75 19.52 -4.92
C ALA A 25 18.20 18.34 -5.80
N GLU A 26 19.10 17.48 -5.33
CA GLU A 26 19.60 16.33 -6.10
C GLU A 26 18.68 15.09 -6.06
N GLN A 27 17.67 15.07 -5.19
CA GLN A 27 16.75 13.92 -5.10
C GLN A 27 15.81 13.83 -6.30
N ASP A 28 15.47 12.59 -6.66
CA ASP A 28 14.41 12.22 -7.61
C ASP A 28 13.37 11.30 -6.95
N HIS A 29 12.34 10.89 -7.71
CA HIS A 29 11.28 10.03 -7.16
C HIS A 29 11.83 8.67 -6.70
N GLU A 30 12.78 8.12 -7.45
CA GLU A 30 13.37 6.81 -7.21
C GLU A 30 14.29 6.80 -5.98
N SER A 31 15.10 7.84 -5.79
CA SER A 31 16.04 7.96 -4.67
C SER A 31 15.34 8.04 -3.32
N LEU A 32 14.12 8.61 -3.30
CA LEU A 32 13.32 8.76 -2.09
C LEU A 32 12.53 7.51 -1.68
N LEU A 33 12.37 6.52 -2.56
CA LEU A 33 11.57 5.32 -2.27
C LEU A 33 12.08 4.53 -1.05
N LYS A 34 13.40 4.52 -0.81
CA LYS A 34 13.97 3.84 0.36
C LYS A 34 13.53 4.51 1.66
N TYR A 35 13.54 5.85 1.70
CA TYR A 35 13.17 6.61 2.89
C TYR A 35 11.68 6.45 3.17
N LEU A 36 10.82 6.55 2.15
CA LEU A 36 9.40 6.26 2.29
C LEU A 36 9.12 4.88 2.90
N LEU A 37 9.92 3.87 2.54
CA LEU A 37 9.79 2.52 3.10
C LEU A 37 10.28 2.46 4.55
N GLU A 38 11.43 3.09 4.84
CA GLU A 38 11.99 3.23 6.20
C GLU A 38 10.96 3.88 7.13
N GLU A 39 10.44 5.08 6.81
CA GLU A 39 9.45 5.78 7.64
C GLU A 39 8.15 4.98 7.83
N SER A 40 7.77 4.20 6.80
CA SER A 40 6.59 3.33 6.90
C SER A 40 6.79 2.23 7.94
N TYR A 41 8.00 1.69 8.06
CA TYR A 41 8.33 0.66 9.06
C TYR A 41 8.55 1.26 10.44
N GLU A 42 9.17 2.43 10.54
CA GLU A 42 9.33 3.15 11.81
C GLU A 42 7.95 3.50 12.40
N PHE A 43 6.98 3.92 11.58
CA PHE A 43 5.62 4.14 12.06
C PHE A 43 4.94 2.85 12.55
N ILE A 44 5.16 1.73 11.87
CA ILE A 44 4.65 0.42 12.31
C ILE A 44 5.25 0.06 13.68
N GLU A 45 6.56 0.19 13.84
CA GLU A 45 7.26 -0.06 15.11
C GLU A 45 6.71 0.84 16.23
N ALA A 46 6.50 2.13 15.96
CA ALA A 46 5.92 3.07 16.93
C ALA A 46 4.52 2.63 17.38
N VAL A 47 3.68 2.13 16.46
CA VAL A 47 2.35 1.58 16.79
C VAL A 47 2.45 0.32 17.64
N GLU A 48 3.33 -0.61 17.29
CA GLU A 48 3.55 -1.87 18.02
C GLU A 48 4.04 -1.62 19.45
N ASN A 49 4.94 -0.64 19.61
CA ASN A 49 5.47 -0.20 20.90
C ASN A 49 4.52 0.71 21.68
N LYS A 50 3.38 1.11 21.08
CA LYS A 50 2.42 2.08 21.63
C LYS A 50 3.08 3.43 21.98
N ASP A 51 4.13 3.81 21.26
CA ASP A 51 4.84 5.07 21.44
C ASP A 51 4.13 6.20 20.68
N ARG A 52 3.34 6.97 21.43
CA ARG A 52 2.56 8.09 20.87
C ARG A 52 3.42 9.23 20.33
N THR A 53 4.64 9.39 20.84
CA THR A 53 5.54 10.47 20.41
C THR A 53 6.13 10.12 19.06
N SER A 54 6.73 8.93 18.96
CA SER A 54 7.25 8.41 17.69
C SER A 54 6.15 8.30 16.64
N MET A 55 4.94 7.84 17.00
CA MET A 55 3.81 7.83 16.06
C MET A 55 3.53 9.21 15.43
N GLN A 56 3.72 10.32 16.15
CA GLN A 56 3.52 11.66 15.62
C GLN A 56 4.69 12.09 14.72
N GLU A 57 5.91 11.73 15.10
CA GLU A 57 7.15 11.97 14.34
C GLU A 57 7.10 11.27 12.99
N GLU A 58 6.89 9.94 12.99
CA GLU A 58 6.89 9.15 11.75
C GLU A 58 5.72 9.51 10.81
N LEU A 59 4.56 9.91 11.36
CA LEU A 59 3.48 10.48 10.53
C LEU A 59 3.88 11.81 9.88
N GLY A 60 4.73 12.59 10.56
CA GLY A 60 5.37 13.78 10.03
C GLY A 60 6.33 13.47 8.90
N ASP A 61 7.14 12.42 9.03
CA ASP A 61 8.11 12.02 8.00
C ASP A 61 7.43 11.38 6.79
N LEU A 62 6.36 10.59 6.99
CA LEU A 62 5.48 10.17 5.91
C LEU A 62 4.82 11.36 5.19
N LEU A 63 4.42 12.41 5.95
CA LEU A 63 3.89 13.64 5.37
C LEU A 63 4.97 14.39 4.58
N LEU A 64 6.20 14.43 5.08
CA LEU A 64 7.36 15.01 4.40
C LEU A 64 7.56 14.37 3.02
N GLN A 65 7.51 13.04 2.92
CA GLN A 65 7.62 12.32 1.64
C GLN A 65 6.53 12.75 0.63
N VAL A 66 5.29 12.95 1.08
CA VAL A 66 4.20 13.46 0.22
C VAL A 66 4.51 14.85 -0.31
N TYR A 67 5.00 15.76 0.54
CA TYR A 67 5.36 17.12 0.13
C TYR A 67 6.56 17.12 -0.82
N PHE A 68 7.55 16.29 -0.55
CA PHE A 68 8.76 16.18 -1.37
C PHE A 68 8.39 15.73 -2.78
N HIS A 69 7.73 14.57 -2.93
CA HIS A 69 7.30 14.08 -4.24
C HIS A 69 6.37 15.05 -4.96
N SER A 70 5.46 15.72 -4.24
CA SER A 70 4.59 16.72 -4.84
C SER A 70 5.37 17.92 -5.36
N ARG A 71 6.37 18.41 -4.61
CA ARG A 71 7.17 19.55 -5.05
C ARG A 71 8.08 19.19 -6.23
N MET A 72 8.57 17.96 -6.32
CA MET A 72 9.28 17.47 -7.52
C MET A 72 8.35 17.38 -8.72
N ALA A 73 7.13 16.87 -8.52
CA ALA A 73 6.15 16.77 -9.60
C ALA A 73 5.71 18.13 -10.16
N GLU A 74 5.79 19.21 -9.38
CA GLU A 74 5.58 20.58 -9.89
C GLU A 74 6.60 20.99 -10.97
N GLU A 75 7.76 20.33 -11.03
CA GLU A 75 8.85 20.61 -11.98
C GLU A 75 8.68 19.87 -13.31
N ASP A 76 7.76 18.91 -13.40
CA ASP A 76 7.50 18.16 -14.62
C ASP A 76 6.89 19.08 -15.70
N ALA A 77 7.48 19.06 -16.90
CA ALA A 77 7.08 19.95 -17.98
C ALA A 77 5.79 19.52 -18.67
N ASP A 78 5.48 18.23 -18.67
CA ASP A 78 4.41 17.63 -19.46
C ASP A 78 3.13 17.39 -18.64
N ASN A 79 3.28 16.99 -17.38
CA ASN A 79 2.17 16.65 -16.50
C ASN A 79 2.46 17.04 -15.03
N PRO A 80 2.56 18.34 -14.72
CA PRO A 80 2.83 18.79 -13.37
C PRO A 80 1.63 18.58 -12.45
N PHE A 81 1.91 18.28 -11.18
CA PHE A 81 0.94 18.33 -10.10
C PHE A 81 1.59 18.78 -8.79
N ASN A 82 0.82 19.32 -7.87
CA ASN A 82 1.29 19.76 -6.55
C ASN A 82 0.58 19.04 -5.40
N VAL A 83 0.91 19.43 -4.16
CA VAL A 83 0.35 18.82 -2.96
C VAL A 83 -1.16 19.07 -2.81
N GLU A 84 -1.68 20.18 -3.34
CA GLU A 84 -3.13 20.45 -3.38
C GLU A 84 -3.83 19.54 -4.38
N ASP A 85 -3.21 19.22 -5.52
CA ASP A 85 -3.74 18.26 -6.49
C ASP A 85 -3.79 16.84 -5.89
N VAL A 86 -2.76 16.45 -5.12
CA VAL A 86 -2.75 15.19 -4.36
C VAL A 86 -3.88 15.17 -3.33
N ALA A 87 -4.01 16.23 -2.52
CA ALA A 87 -5.05 16.37 -1.50
C ALA A 87 -6.46 16.35 -2.12
N LYS A 88 -6.65 17.06 -3.23
CA LYS A 88 -7.90 17.07 -4.00
C LYS A 88 -8.23 15.68 -4.52
N THR A 89 -7.26 15.00 -5.13
CA THR A 89 -7.44 13.67 -5.71
C THR A 89 -7.88 12.65 -4.65
N VAL A 90 -7.26 12.65 -3.47
CA VAL A 90 -7.67 11.74 -2.39
C VAL A 90 -9.02 12.14 -1.79
N THR A 91 -9.28 13.44 -1.61
CA THR A 91 -10.54 13.97 -1.08
C THR A 91 -11.72 13.62 -1.98
N ASP A 92 -11.66 13.93 -3.27
CA ASP A 92 -12.72 13.64 -4.24
C ASP A 92 -13.00 12.13 -4.31
N LYS A 93 -11.93 11.32 -4.30
CA LYS A 93 -12.03 9.85 -4.27
C LYS A 93 -12.72 9.36 -3.00
N LEU A 94 -12.38 9.90 -1.83
CA LEU A 94 -13.01 9.53 -0.57
C LEU A 94 -14.49 9.94 -0.53
N ILE A 95 -14.82 11.15 -0.97
CA ILE A 95 -16.22 11.62 -1.04
C ILE A 95 -17.05 10.70 -1.93
N ARG A 96 -16.55 10.41 -3.14
CA ARG A 96 -17.24 9.56 -4.10
C ARG A 96 -17.43 8.13 -3.59
N ARG A 97 -16.44 7.59 -2.88
CA ARG A 97 -16.45 6.23 -2.31
C ARG A 97 -17.22 6.08 -1.00
N HIS A 98 -17.69 7.17 -0.41
CA HIS A 98 -18.52 7.16 0.79
C HIS A 98 -19.86 7.85 0.53
N PRO A 99 -20.67 7.37 -0.44
CA PRO A 99 -21.97 7.97 -0.71
C PRO A 99 -22.93 7.82 0.47
N HIS A 100 -22.65 6.91 1.41
CA HIS A 100 -23.40 6.79 2.65
C HIS A 100 -23.11 7.89 3.67
N VAL A 101 -21.95 8.55 3.57
CA VAL A 101 -21.60 9.72 4.37
C VAL A 101 -21.97 11.00 3.63
N PHE A 102 -21.69 11.09 2.32
CA PHE A 102 -21.74 12.34 1.55
C PHE A 102 -22.88 12.43 0.52
N GLY A 103 -23.60 11.33 0.24
CA GLY A 103 -24.58 11.23 -0.86
C GLY A 103 -25.95 10.65 -0.46
N GLY A 104 -26.19 10.37 0.82
CA GLY A 104 -27.47 9.90 1.34
C GLY A 104 -27.78 8.41 1.12
N THR A 105 -26.85 7.61 0.61
CA THR A 105 -27.01 6.14 0.55
C THR A 105 -27.12 5.58 1.96
N LYS A 106 -28.07 4.67 2.21
CA LYS A 106 -28.10 3.94 3.49
C LYS A 106 -27.32 2.66 3.34
N VAL A 107 -26.52 2.35 4.36
CA VAL A 107 -25.79 1.09 4.52
C VAL A 107 -26.08 0.61 5.94
N GLU A 108 -26.28 -0.69 6.09
CA GLU A 108 -26.69 -1.32 7.34
C GLU A 108 -25.52 -2.01 8.06
N SER A 109 -24.37 -2.19 7.40
CA SER A 109 -23.19 -2.82 7.99
C SER A 109 -21.85 -2.36 7.38
N SER A 110 -20.76 -2.62 8.10
CA SER A 110 -19.39 -2.43 7.59
C SER A 110 -19.07 -3.35 6.40
N SER A 111 -19.69 -4.53 6.33
CA SER A 111 -19.54 -5.45 5.19
C SER A 111 -20.11 -4.83 3.92
N GLU A 112 -21.31 -4.24 4.02
CA GLU A 112 -21.95 -3.56 2.90
C GLU A 112 -21.18 -2.31 2.45
N VAL A 113 -20.55 -1.58 3.38
CA VAL A 113 -19.62 -0.49 3.05
C VAL A 113 -18.43 -1.01 2.24
N LEU A 114 -17.83 -2.13 2.65
CA LEU A 114 -16.68 -2.73 1.98
C LEU A 114 -17.02 -3.25 0.57
N GLU A 115 -18.18 -3.88 0.41
CA GLU A 115 -18.68 -4.34 -0.88
C GLU A 115 -18.90 -3.17 -1.86
N ASN A 116 -19.59 -2.13 -1.40
CA ASN A 116 -19.79 -0.91 -2.18
C ASN A 116 -18.47 -0.25 -2.57
N TRP A 117 -17.50 -0.22 -1.64
CA TRP A 117 -16.17 0.34 -1.88
C TRP A 117 -15.38 -0.41 -2.96
N GLU A 118 -15.37 -1.75 -2.90
CA GLU A 118 -14.69 -2.56 -3.92
C GLU A 118 -15.41 -2.50 -5.29
N ALA A 119 -16.74 -2.45 -5.31
CA ALA A 119 -17.51 -2.29 -6.56
C ALA A 119 -17.18 -0.98 -7.29
N GLN A 120 -17.17 0.15 -6.56
CA GLN A 120 -16.80 1.44 -7.16
C GLN A 120 -15.35 1.46 -7.66
N LYS A 121 -14.43 0.86 -6.90
CA LYS A 121 -13.01 0.77 -7.26
C LYS A 121 -12.78 -0.08 -8.51
N ALA A 122 -13.61 -1.10 -8.78
CA ALA A 122 -13.56 -1.88 -10.01
C ALA A 122 -13.95 -1.03 -11.23
N VAL A 123 -15.05 -0.27 -11.12
CA VAL A 123 -15.55 0.62 -12.19
C VAL A 123 -14.55 1.73 -12.51
N GLU A 124 -14.01 2.42 -11.50
CA GLU A 124 -13.09 3.56 -11.70
C GLU A 124 -11.80 3.21 -12.43
N LYS A 125 -11.25 2.02 -12.12
CA LYS A 125 -9.92 1.63 -12.58
C LYS A 125 -9.96 0.84 -13.89
N GLY A 126 -11.14 0.75 -14.53
CA GLY A 126 -11.33 -0.02 -15.76
C GLY A 126 -10.79 -1.44 -15.64
N ARG A 127 -10.89 -2.04 -14.44
CA ARG A 127 -10.21 -3.31 -14.16
C ARG A 127 -10.86 -4.40 -14.98
N SER A 128 -10.07 -5.02 -15.84
CA SER A 128 -10.46 -6.22 -16.59
C SER A 128 -10.13 -7.49 -15.80
N SER A 129 -9.17 -7.41 -14.88
CA SER A 129 -8.71 -8.54 -14.07
C SER A 129 -8.95 -8.29 -12.58
N ILE A 130 -9.31 -9.33 -11.84
CA ILE A 130 -9.55 -9.25 -10.39
C ILE A 130 -8.29 -8.82 -9.63
N ILE A 131 -7.11 -9.07 -10.18
CA ILE A 131 -5.81 -8.73 -9.59
C ILE A 131 -5.29 -7.34 -10.02
N ASP A 132 -6.04 -6.59 -10.83
CA ASP A 132 -5.59 -5.27 -11.29
C ASP A 132 -5.38 -4.29 -10.14
N GLY A 133 -4.26 -3.56 -10.16
CA GLY A 133 -3.86 -2.63 -9.10
C GLY A 133 -3.57 -3.31 -7.75
N VAL A 134 -3.08 -4.54 -7.76
CA VAL A 134 -2.27 -5.11 -6.66
C VAL A 134 -0.84 -4.54 -6.79
N PRO A 135 -0.29 -3.85 -5.77
CA PRO A 135 1.05 -3.27 -5.86
C PRO A 135 2.09 -4.38 -5.78
N LEU A 136 2.68 -4.76 -6.93
CA LEU A 136 3.61 -5.89 -7.04
C LEU A 136 4.95 -5.67 -6.31
N ALA A 137 5.26 -4.43 -5.94
CA ALA A 137 6.47 -4.05 -5.23
C ALA A 137 6.37 -4.27 -3.70
N GLN A 138 5.17 -4.43 -3.12
CA GLN A 138 5.02 -4.67 -1.67
C GLN A 138 5.69 -6.00 -1.23
N PRO A 139 5.99 -6.19 0.06
CA PRO A 139 6.57 -7.44 0.57
C PRO A 139 5.76 -8.69 0.18
N ALA A 140 6.41 -9.85 0.10
CA ALA A 140 5.81 -11.04 -0.49
C ALA A 140 4.60 -11.55 0.29
N LEU A 141 4.63 -11.49 1.63
CA LEU A 141 3.53 -11.94 2.48
C LEU A 141 2.24 -11.12 2.27
N PRO A 142 2.24 -9.77 2.40
CA PRO A 142 1.05 -8.97 2.09
C PRO A 142 0.64 -9.05 0.61
N LEU A 143 1.58 -9.29 -0.31
CA LEU A 143 1.27 -9.57 -1.71
C LEU A 143 0.47 -10.85 -1.86
N ALA A 144 0.94 -11.97 -1.31
CA ALA A 144 0.28 -13.26 -1.36
C ALA A 144 -1.11 -13.21 -0.72
N ALA A 145 -1.22 -12.64 0.50
CA ALA A 145 -2.48 -12.50 1.21
C ALA A 145 -3.52 -11.71 0.39
N LYS A 146 -3.10 -10.62 -0.26
CA LYS A 146 -4.00 -9.78 -1.06
C LYS A 146 -4.45 -10.46 -2.35
N VAL A 147 -3.56 -11.18 -3.03
CA VAL A 147 -3.91 -11.96 -4.22
C VAL A 147 -4.91 -13.06 -3.87
N LEU A 148 -4.66 -13.83 -2.81
CA LEU A 148 -5.55 -14.90 -2.34
C LEU A 148 -6.92 -14.35 -1.90
N TYR A 149 -6.95 -13.22 -1.17
CA TYR A 149 -8.20 -12.57 -0.77
C TYR A 149 -9.06 -12.18 -1.99
N ARG A 150 -8.44 -11.66 -3.06
CA ARG A 150 -9.15 -11.30 -4.29
C ARG A 150 -9.58 -12.52 -5.09
N MET A 151 -8.74 -13.55 -5.15
CA MET A 151 -9.05 -14.83 -5.79
C MET A 151 -10.30 -15.48 -5.18
N ASN A 152 -10.43 -15.47 -3.84
CA ASN A 152 -11.61 -16.03 -3.15
C ASN A 152 -12.94 -15.36 -3.52
N LYS A 153 -12.93 -14.20 -4.20
CA LYS A 153 -14.15 -13.55 -4.73
C LYS A 153 -14.56 -14.07 -6.10
N LEU A 154 -13.70 -14.81 -6.79
CA LEU A 154 -14.10 -15.54 -7.98
C LEU A 154 -14.93 -16.75 -7.53
N ASN A 155 -16.08 -16.98 -8.17
CA ASN A 155 -16.80 -18.26 -8.09
C ASN A 155 -16.04 -19.35 -8.87
N PHE A 156 -14.73 -19.44 -8.67
CA PHE A 156 -13.83 -20.32 -9.39
C PHE A 156 -12.76 -20.84 -8.45
N GLU A 157 -12.68 -22.18 -8.35
CA GLU A 157 -11.61 -22.85 -7.62
C GLU A 157 -10.36 -22.87 -8.50
N LEU A 158 -9.56 -21.81 -8.41
CA LEU A 158 -8.16 -21.94 -8.77
C LEU A 158 -7.50 -22.75 -7.64
N GLU A 159 -7.28 -24.05 -7.89
CA GLU A 159 -6.57 -24.92 -6.94
C GLU A 159 -5.13 -24.42 -6.77
N VAL A 160 -4.93 -23.54 -5.79
CA VAL A 160 -3.62 -23.38 -5.18
C VAL A 160 -3.40 -24.65 -4.39
N ASP A 161 -2.41 -25.45 -4.81
CA ASP A 161 -2.01 -26.63 -4.04
C ASP A 161 -1.73 -26.18 -2.60
N LYS A 162 -2.43 -26.80 -1.65
CA LYS A 162 -2.27 -26.55 -0.21
C LYS A 162 -1.49 -27.75 0.35
N PRO A 163 -0.16 -27.80 0.13
CA PRO A 163 0.64 -28.97 0.51
C PRO A 163 0.61 -29.22 2.01
N THR A 164 0.26 -28.20 2.81
CA THR A 164 0.14 -28.28 4.27
C THR A 164 -1.28 -27.91 4.70
N LYS A 165 -2.01 -28.87 5.28
CA LYS A 165 -3.25 -28.57 6.02
C LYS A 165 -2.90 -28.10 7.42
N ILE A 166 -3.26 -26.87 7.75
CA ILE A 166 -3.19 -26.35 9.11
C ILE A 166 -4.46 -26.70 9.89
N SER A 167 -4.33 -26.87 11.21
CA SER A 167 -5.48 -27.14 12.09
C SER A 167 -6.45 -25.96 12.12
N GLU A 168 -7.76 -26.23 12.11
CA GLU A 168 -8.79 -25.19 12.26
C GLU A 168 -8.76 -24.51 13.65
N GLN A 169 -8.10 -25.14 14.63
CA GLN A 169 -7.97 -24.62 16.00
C GLN A 169 -6.70 -23.79 16.22
N LEU A 170 -5.88 -23.57 15.18
CA LEU A 170 -4.63 -22.84 15.27
C LEU A 170 -4.89 -21.36 15.63
N ASN A 171 -4.27 -20.87 16.70
CA ASN A 171 -4.34 -19.45 17.06
C ASN A 171 -3.24 -18.61 16.38
N GLN A 172 -3.29 -17.30 16.55
CA GLN A 172 -2.37 -16.36 15.91
C GLN A 172 -0.90 -16.60 16.30
N ASP A 173 -0.63 -16.84 17.58
CA ASP A 173 0.74 -17.08 18.08
C ASP A 173 1.31 -18.38 17.50
N GLN A 174 0.52 -19.45 17.52
CA GLN A 174 0.89 -20.75 16.94
C GLN A 174 1.09 -20.68 15.42
N PHE A 175 0.31 -19.85 14.72
CA PHE A 175 0.53 -19.59 13.29
C PHE A 175 1.83 -18.83 13.04
N GLY A 176 2.17 -17.87 13.91
CA GLY A 176 3.45 -17.17 13.89
C GLY A 176 4.62 -18.14 14.04
N ASP A 177 4.58 -19.02 15.04
CA ASP A 177 5.61 -20.04 15.29
C ASP A 177 5.77 -20.99 14.10
N LEU A 178 4.66 -21.42 13.49
CA LEU A 178 4.67 -22.27 12.30
C LEU A 178 5.35 -21.57 11.12
N LEU A 179 5.00 -20.30 10.86
CA LEU A 179 5.57 -19.52 9.77
C LEU A 179 7.08 -19.30 9.99
N LEU A 180 7.48 -18.97 11.22
CA LEU A 180 8.88 -18.80 11.59
C LEU A 180 9.67 -20.10 11.42
N GLY A 181 9.11 -21.25 11.81
CA GLY A 181 9.72 -22.56 11.61
C GLY A 181 9.90 -22.94 10.14
N LEU A 182 8.96 -22.57 9.26
CA LEU A 182 9.11 -22.76 7.82
C LEU A 182 10.19 -21.86 7.22
N ILE A 183 10.24 -20.59 7.65
CA ILE A 183 11.26 -19.63 7.24
C ILE A 183 12.65 -20.08 7.69
N ALA A 184 12.80 -20.53 8.93
CA ALA A 184 14.07 -21.02 9.47
C ALA A 184 14.60 -22.20 8.64
N GLN A 185 13.76 -23.17 8.32
CA GLN A 185 14.13 -24.29 7.45
C GLN A 185 14.53 -23.85 6.04
N ALA A 186 13.82 -22.87 5.45
CA ALA A 186 14.20 -22.31 4.15
C ALA A 186 15.60 -21.65 4.21
N VAL A 187 15.87 -20.88 5.26
CA VAL A 187 17.17 -20.24 5.49
C VAL A 187 18.28 -21.27 5.67
N ASP A 188 18.05 -22.34 6.43
CA ASP A 188 19.01 -23.44 6.60
C ASP A 188 19.36 -24.14 5.28
N LEU A 189 18.42 -24.14 4.33
CA LEU A 189 18.61 -24.67 2.97
C LEU A 189 19.20 -23.64 1.99
N GLY A 190 19.49 -22.41 2.43
CA GLY A 190 19.98 -21.32 1.58
C GLY A 190 18.91 -20.75 0.64
N ILE A 191 17.63 -20.96 0.95
CA ILE A 191 16.49 -20.44 0.18
C ILE A 191 16.06 -19.11 0.78
N ASP A 192 15.97 -18.07 -0.06
CA ASP A 192 15.39 -16.78 0.32
C ASP A 192 13.85 -16.89 0.36
N PRO A 193 13.21 -16.82 1.55
CA PRO A 193 11.77 -16.99 1.69
C PRO A 193 10.95 -15.85 1.05
N GLU A 194 11.47 -14.62 1.08
CA GLU A 194 10.80 -13.44 0.49
C GLU A 194 10.80 -13.56 -1.03
N ALA A 195 11.96 -13.87 -1.63
CA ALA A 195 12.07 -14.07 -3.07
C ALA A 195 11.26 -15.29 -3.56
N ALA A 196 11.27 -16.39 -2.78
CA ALA A 196 10.50 -17.59 -3.10
C ALA A 196 8.99 -17.33 -3.10
N LEU A 197 8.45 -16.72 -2.04
CA LEU A 197 7.03 -16.40 -1.94
C LEU A 197 6.60 -15.37 -3.00
N ARG A 198 7.45 -14.36 -3.28
CA ARG A 198 7.18 -13.37 -4.32
C ARG A 198 7.07 -14.03 -5.70
N THR A 199 7.97 -14.96 -6.02
CA THR A 199 7.97 -15.69 -7.29
C THR A 199 6.73 -16.56 -7.43
N ALA A 200 6.38 -17.32 -6.38
CA ALA A 200 5.17 -18.14 -6.36
C ALA A 200 3.90 -17.28 -6.53
N THR A 201 3.86 -16.11 -5.88
CA THR A 201 2.71 -15.19 -5.98
C THR A 201 2.58 -14.57 -7.37
N LYS A 202 3.69 -14.22 -8.02
CA LYS A 202 3.67 -13.76 -9.42
C LYS A 202 3.17 -14.86 -10.38
N SER A 203 3.55 -16.11 -10.16
CA SER A 203 3.03 -17.24 -10.94
C SER A 203 1.51 -17.41 -10.74
N LEU A 204 1.02 -17.25 -9.50
CA LEU A 204 -0.41 -17.29 -9.20
C LEU A 204 -1.19 -16.18 -9.93
N ILE A 205 -0.65 -14.96 -9.94
CA ILE A 205 -1.20 -13.81 -10.69
C ILE A 205 -1.36 -14.16 -12.18
N SER A 206 -0.33 -14.73 -12.81
CA SER A 206 -0.40 -15.14 -14.21
C SER A 206 -1.47 -16.21 -14.46
N LYS A 207 -1.59 -17.22 -13.59
CA LYS A 207 -2.63 -18.26 -13.70
C LYS A 207 -4.05 -17.69 -13.60
N ILE A 208 -4.26 -16.69 -12.73
CA ILE A 208 -5.56 -16.00 -12.62
C ILE A 208 -5.89 -15.28 -13.92
N GLN A 209 -4.94 -14.53 -14.49
CA GLN A 209 -5.14 -13.81 -15.75
C GLN A 209 -5.41 -14.75 -16.93
N GLU A 210 -4.70 -15.88 -17.01
CA GLU A 210 -4.95 -16.92 -18.01
C GLU A 210 -6.35 -17.52 -17.88
N HIS A 211 -6.85 -17.66 -16.66
CA HIS A 211 -8.21 -18.14 -16.41
C HIS A 211 -9.26 -17.12 -16.84
N GLU A 212 -9.07 -15.84 -16.50
CA GLU A 212 -9.99 -14.76 -16.88
C GLU A 212 -10.06 -14.51 -18.39
N ALA A 213 -9.04 -14.94 -19.15
CA ALA A 213 -9.01 -14.84 -20.60
C ALA A 213 -9.74 -15.98 -21.35
N ARG A 214 -10.24 -17.00 -20.65
CA ARG A 214 -10.97 -18.15 -21.22
C ARG A 214 -12.48 -17.92 -21.23
#